data_AF-A0AAV7XZR8-F1
#
_entry.id   AF-A0AAV7XZR8-F1
#
_cell.length_a   1.000
_cell.length_b   1.000
_cell.length_c   1.000
_cell.angle_alpha   90.00
_cell.angle_beta   90.00
_cell.angle_gamma   90.00
#
_symmetry.space_group_name_H-M   'P 1'
#
loop_
_entity.id
_entity.type
_entity.pdbx_description
1 polymer ?
#
loop_
_entity_poly.entity_id
_entity_poly.type
_entity_poly.pdbx_seq_one_letter_code
_entity_poly.pdbx_strand_id
1 'polypeptide(L)'
;MLRHRGADCPKRTPATARMQWEALLAACQAALLLVAVLTPVLMGTVVAGVYYLEPSFRRNFFIAKAFPQPRGLPFFGNLLQIALPRDQLFRLLRRWRADFGSRYVISMFYMTFFHISEPESVEVGVGQTASWLIRLRSPGITVPPPHPLAYTHPGLPAAVT
;
A
#
# COMPACT_ATOMS: atom_id res chain seq x y z
N MET A 1 -30.55 -77.83 -15.40
CA MET A 1 -31.26 -77.15 -14.29
C MET A 1 -30.30 -76.18 -13.61
N LEU A 2 -30.40 -74.88 -13.91
CA LEU A 2 -29.59 -73.82 -13.27
C LEU A 2 -30.52 -72.95 -12.43
N ARG A 3 -30.37 -73.03 -11.10
CA ARG A 3 -31.17 -72.30 -10.12
C ARG A 3 -30.59 -70.88 -9.99
N HIS A 4 -31.31 -69.90 -10.54
CA HIS A 4 -31.03 -68.47 -10.30
C HIS A 4 -31.15 -68.17 -8.80
N ARG A 5 -30.03 -67.89 -8.13
CA ARG A 5 -30.02 -67.24 -6.82
C ARG A 5 -30.38 -65.78 -7.04
N GLY A 6 -31.59 -65.39 -6.62
CA GLY A 6 -31.99 -63.99 -6.55
C GLY A 6 -31.07 -63.26 -5.59
N ALA A 7 -30.27 -62.33 -6.12
CA ALA A 7 -29.51 -61.39 -5.32
C ALA A 7 -30.50 -60.34 -4.80
N ASP A 8 -30.84 -60.41 -3.52
CA ASP A 8 -31.63 -59.39 -2.85
C ASP A 8 -30.89 -58.04 -2.94
N CYS A 9 -31.44 -57.14 -3.74
CA CYS A 9 -30.93 -55.80 -3.90
C CYS A 9 -31.23 -55.02 -2.60
N PRO A 10 -30.22 -54.53 -1.86
CA PRO A 10 -30.45 -53.83 -0.61
C PRO A 10 -31.26 -52.56 -0.89
N LYS A 11 -32.48 -52.50 -0.34
CA LYS A 11 -33.37 -51.35 -0.45
C LYS A 11 -32.70 -50.17 0.28
N ARG A 12 -32.09 -49.29 -0.50
CA ARG A 12 -31.46 -48.04 -0.03
C ARG A 12 -32.53 -47.21 0.69
N THR A 13 -32.44 -47.12 2.01
CA THR A 13 -33.45 -46.44 2.84
C THR A 13 -33.31 -44.92 2.67
N PRO A 14 -34.40 -44.20 2.29
CA PRO A 14 -34.36 -42.76 1.98
C PRO A 14 -33.94 -41.88 3.17
N ALA A 15 -34.01 -42.41 4.40
CA ALA A 15 -33.56 -41.73 5.61
C ALA A 15 -32.05 -41.45 5.62
N THR A 16 -31.23 -42.36 5.07
CA THR A 16 -29.76 -42.19 5.05
C THR A 16 -29.31 -41.11 4.07
N ALA A 17 -29.99 -40.98 2.93
CA ALA A 17 -29.68 -39.95 1.93
C ALA A 17 -29.99 -38.54 2.45
N ARG A 18 -31.11 -38.36 3.18
CA ARG A 18 -31.47 -37.07 3.77
C ARG A 18 -30.49 -36.65 4.86
N MET A 19 -30.11 -37.59 5.73
CA MET A 19 -29.16 -37.34 6.81
C MET A 19 -27.76 -36.98 6.27
N GLN A 20 -27.33 -37.61 5.17
CA GLN A 20 -26.08 -37.25 4.48
C GLN A 20 -26.15 -35.84 3.86
N TRP A 21 -27.28 -35.45 3.30
CA TRP A 21 -27.45 -34.12 2.69
C TRP A 21 -27.41 -32.99 3.73
N GLU A 22 -28.08 -33.15 4.87
CA GLU A 22 -28.05 -32.16 5.96
C GLU A 22 -26.64 -32.00 6.55
N ALA A 23 -25.90 -33.10 6.69
CA ALA A 23 -24.50 -33.07 7.14
C ALA A 23 -23.59 -32.32 6.14
N LEU A 24 -23.80 -32.52 4.83
CA LEU A 24 -23.04 -31.80 3.79
C LEU A 24 -23.33 -30.30 3.80
N LEU A 25 -24.59 -29.90 3.98
CA LEU A 25 -24.97 -28.49 4.08
C LEU A 25 -24.34 -27.82 5.30
N ALA A 26 -24.38 -28.49 6.47
CA ALA A 26 -23.76 -27.98 7.69
C ALA A 26 -22.24 -27.82 7.52
N ALA A 27 -21.56 -28.80 6.92
CA ALA A 27 -20.14 -28.72 6.63
C ALA A 27 -19.79 -27.56 5.67
N CYS A 28 -20.60 -27.37 4.62
CA CYS A 28 -20.41 -26.29 3.66
C CYS A 28 -20.61 -24.90 4.30
N GLN A 29 -21.62 -24.75 5.14
CA GLN A 29 -21.87 -23.50 5.87
C GLN A 29 -20.74 -23.20 6.86
N ALA A 30 -20.26 -24.20 7.60
CA ALA A 30 -19.12 -24.05 8.49
C ALA A 30 -17.85 -23.63 7.74
N ALA A 31 -17.58 -24.24 6.57
CA ALA A 31 -16.45 -23.88 5.72
C ALA A 31 -16.55 -22.44 5.20
N LEU A 32 -17.74 -22.00 4.76
CA LEU A 32 -17.96 -20.63 4.30
C LEU A 32 -17.72 -19.60 5.41
N LEU A 33 -18.22 -19.86 6.61
CA LEU A 33 -17.98 -18.99 7.77
C LEU A 33 -16.49 -18.94 8.15
N LEU A 34 -15.81 -20.09 8.10
CA LEU A 34 -14.39 -20.17 8.38
C LEU A 34 -13.57 -19.37 7.36
N VAL A 35 -13.88 -19.46 6.07
CA VAL A 35 -13.24 -18.64 5.02
C VAL A 35 -13.54 -17.16 5.22
N ALA A 36 -14.79 -16.80 5.53
CA ALA A 36 -15.20 -15.42 5.75
C ALA A 36 -14.49 -14.75 6.94
N VAL A 37 -14.12 -15.53 7.97
CA VAL A 37 -13.37 -15.03 9.14
C VAL A 37 -11.85 -15.09 8.93
N LEU A 38 -11.33 -16.19 8.37
CA LEU A 38 -9.89 -16.34 8.17
C LEU A 38 -9.32 -15.36 7.15
N THR A 39 -10.06 -15.08 6.09
CA THR A 39 -9.58 -14.18 5.02
C THR A 39 -9.25 -12.77 5.53
N PRO A 40 -10.15 -12.06 6.25
CA PRO A 40 -9.82 -10.73 6.77
C PRO A 40 -8.76 -10.78 7.88
N VAL A 41 -8.69 -11.86 8.67
CA VAL A 41 -7.63 -12.03 9.69
C VAL A 41 -6.27 -12.16 9.01
N LEU A 42 -6.13 -13.06 8.03
CA LEU A 42 -4.90 -13.22 7.26
C LEU A 42 -4.52 -11.93 6.54
N MET A 43 -5.47 -11.28 5.86
CA MET A 43 -5.23 -10.00 5.20
C MET A 43 -4.76 -8.93 6.20
N GLY A 44 -5.41 -8.83 7.37
CA GLY A 44 -5.04 -7.91 8.44
C GLY A 44 -3.64 -8.18 8.98
N THR A 45 -3.26 -9.45 9.18
CA THR A 45 -1.91 -9.82 9.64
C THR A 45 -0.83 -9.48 8.61
N VAL A 46 -1.10 -9.66 7.32
CA VAL A 46 -0.17 -9.28 6.24
C VAL A 46 0.00 -7.77 6.20
N VAL A 47 -1.09 -7.00 6.25
CA VAL A 47 -1.04 -5.53 6.25
C VAL A 47 -0.32 -5.00 7.48
N ALA A 48 -0.61 -5.55 8.66
CA ALA A 48 0.10 -5.21 9.89
C ALA A 48 1.58 -5.59 9.78
N GLY A 49 1.90 -6.78 9.27
CA GLY A 49 3.25 -7.25 9.03
C GLY A 49 4.05 -6.28 8.17
N VAL A 50 3.53 -5.87 7.02
CA VAL A 50 4.18 -4.87 6.16
C VAL A 50 4.36 -3.54 6.91
N TYR A 51 3.34 -3.09 7.65
CA TYR A 51 3.41 -1.83 8.40
C TYR A 51 4.48 -1.84 9.51
N TYR A 52 4.61 -2.95 10.24
CA TYR A 52 5.50 -3.06 11.39
C TYR A 52 6.91 -3.52 11.04
N LEU A 53 7.06 -4.40 10.04
CA LEU A 53 8.34 -5.01 9.68
C LEU A 53 9.13 -4.16 8.68
N GLU A 54 8.50 -3.23 7.96
CA GLU A 54 9.20 -2.43 6.95
C GLU A 54 9.62 -1.06 7.53
N PRO A 55 10.87 -0.89 8.00
CA PRO A 55 11.33 0.34 8.63
C PRO A 55 11.25 1.56 7.69
N SER A 56 11.38 1.33 6.39
CA SER A 56 11.19 2.34 5.34
C SER A 56 9.79 2.96 5.40
N PHE A 57 8.76 2.15 5.63
CA PHE A 57 7.38 2.62 5.70
C PHE A 57 7.14 3.48 6.94
N ARG A 58 7.62 3.03 8.11
CA ARG A 58 7.52 3.80 9.37
C ARG A 58 8.25 5.15 9.27
N ARG A 59 9.47 5.14 8.71
CA ARG A 59 10.25 6.37 8.49
C ARG A 59 9.53 7.30 7.54
N ASN A 60 9.06 6.82 6.39
CA ASN A 60 8.36 7.64 5.40
C ASN A 60 7.06 8.22 5.96
N PHE A 61 6.30 7.44 6.74
CA PHE A 61 5.09 7.92 7.41
C PHE A 61 5.38 8.99 8.46
N PHE A 62 6.46 8.82 9.25
CA PHE A 62 6.85 9.82 10.24
C PHE A 62 7.32 11.12 9.59
N ILE A 63 8.14 11.02 8.55
CA ILE A 63 8.58 12.19 7.77
C ILE A 63 7.37 12.86 7.12
N ALA A 64 6.45 12.09 6.53
CA ALA A 64 5.23 12.62 5.89
C ALA A 64 4.41 13.50 6.84
N LYS A 65 4.28 13.12 8.12
CA LYS A 65 3.53 13.89 9.12
C LYS A 65 4.06 15.31 9.33
N ALA A 66 5.33 15.58 9.03
CA ALA A 66 5.91 16.91 9.14
C ALA A 66 5.54 17.83 7.96
N PHE A 67 4.98 17.29 6.88
CA PHE A 67 4.58 18.03 5.69
C PHE A 67 3.06 18.21 5.65
N PRO A 68 2.57 19.31 5.02
CA PRO A 68 1.15 19.47 4.77
C PRO A 68 0.65 18.40 3.80
N GLN A 69 -0.57 17.92 4.03
CA GLN A 69 -1.17 16.80 3.29
C GLN A 69 -2.64 17.07 2.94
N PRO A 70 -3.08 16.81 1.70
CA PRO A 70 -4.49 16.81 1.34
C PRO A 70 -5.20 15.65 2.02
N ARG A 71 -6.44 15.88 2.47
CA ARG A 71 -7.26 14.85 3.13
C ARG A 71 -7.52 13.69 2.17
N GLY A 72 -6.96 12.52 2.50
CA GLY A 72 -7.19 11.25 1.81
C GLY A 72 -8.19 10.36 2.55
N LEU A 73 -8.65 9.32 1.86
CA LEU A 73 -9.47 8.26 2.45
C LEU A 73 -8.61 7.33 3.33
N PRO A 74 -9.21 6.68 4.35
CA PRO A 74 -8.51 5.64 5.10
C PRO A 74 -8.06 4.51 4.16
N PHE A 75 -6.86 3.99 4.36
CA PHE A 75 -6.17 2.96 3.56
C PHE A 75 -5.82 3.31 2.11
N PHE A 76 -6.67 4.03 1.38
CA PHE A 76 -6.41 4.40 -0.01
C PHE A 76 -5.61 5.71 -0.15
N GLY A 77 -5.64 6.55 0.88
CA GLY A 77 -5.05 7.89 0.83
C GLY A 77 -5.73 8.75 -0.24
N ASN A 78 -4.93 9.40 -1.08
CA ASN A 78 -5.36 10.26 -2.16
C ASN A 78 -5.50 9.53 -3.51
N LEU A 79 -5.39 8.19 -3.54
CA LEU A 79 -5.43 7.41 -4.78
C LEU A 79 -6.68 7.69 -5.63
N LEU A 80 -7.86 7.74 -5.03
CA LEU A 80 -9.09 7.99 -5.79
C LEU A 80 -9.16 9.42 -6.33
N GLN A 81 -8.47 10.37 -5.69
CA GLN A 81 -8.43 11.78 -6.12
C GLN A 81 -7.46 11.98 -7.29
N ILE A 82 -6.43 11.15 -7.39
CA ILE A 82 -5.44 11.21 -8.50
C ILE A 82 -5.80 10.30 -9.68
N ALA A 83 -6.76 9.38 -9.51
CA ALA A 83 -7.30 8.53 -10.57
C ALA A 83 -8.22 9.31 -11.52
N LEU A 84 -7.77 10.50 -11.91
CA LEU A 84 -8.45 11.42 -12.81
C LEU A 84 -7.73 11.46 -14.17
N PRO A 85 -8.43 11.86 -15.24
CA PRO A 85 -7.79 12.19 -16.52
C PRO A 85 -6.64 13.19 -16.34
N ARG A 86 -5.61 13.08 -17.20
CA ARG A 86 -4.36 13.84 -17.09
C ARG A 86 -4.56 15.35 -16.94
N ASP A 87 -5.49 15.93 -17.68
CA ASP A 87 -5.81 17.36 -17.65
C ASP A 87 -6.44 17.79 -16.32
N GLN A 88 -7.23 16.92 -15.69
CA GLN A 88 -7.84 17.17 -14.38
C GLN A 88 -6.82 16.95 -13.26
N LEU A 89 -5.95 15.95 -13.39
CA LEU A 89 -4.87 15.69 -12.44
C LEU A 89 -3.95 16.90 -12.30
N PHE A 90 -3.50 17.51 -13.40
CA PHE A 90 -2.65 18.70 -13.31
C PHE A 90 -3.36 19.90 -12.69
N ARG A 91 -4.65 20.07 -12.94
CA ARG A 91 -5.45 21.11 -12.28
C ARG A 91 -5.55 20.87 -10.78
N LEU A 92 -5.76 19.62 -10.36
CA LEU A 92 -5.77 19.22 -8.96
C LEU A 92 -4.42 19.49 -8.28
N LEU A 93 -3.31 19.09 -8.91
CA LEU A 93 -1.97 19.32 -8.36
C LEU A 93 -1.63 20.81 -8.24
N ARG A 94 -2.06 21.64 -9.21
CA ARG A 94 -1.93 23.11 -9.12
C ARG A 94 -2.75 23.67 -7.95
N ARG A 95 -3.96 23.15 -7.75
CA ARG A 95 -4.81 23.55 -6.62
C ARG A 95 -4.18 23.17 -5.29
N TRP A 96 -3.70 21.94 -5.13
CA TRP A 96 -3.00 21.53 -3.91
C TRP A 96 -1.72 22.33 -3.67
N ARG A 97 -0.99 22.71 -4.72
CA ARG A 97 0.14 23.63 -4.56
C ARG A 97 -0.30 25.00 -4.02
N ALA A 98 -1.45 25.51 -4.44
CA ALA A 98 -1.99 26.76 -3.91
C ALA A 98 -2.44 26.62 -2.45
N ASP A 99 -3.05 25.48 -2.10
CA ASP A 99 -3.61 25.23 -0.76
C ASP A 99 -2.55 24.84 0.28
N PHE A 100 -1.54 24.06 -0.11
CA PHE A 100 -0.54 23.45 0.79
C PHE A 100 0.89 23.97 0.56
N GLY A 101 1.09 24.82 -0.44
CA GLY A 101 2.38 25.43 -0.75
C GLY A 101 3.28 24.62 -1.68
N SER A 102 4.56 24.98 -1.71
CA SER A 102 5.58 24.42 -2.60
C SER A 102 5.99 22.98 -2.27
N ARG A 103 5.77 22.56 -1.02
CA ARG A 103 6.15 21.27 -0.45
C ARG A 103 4.94 20.65 0.23
N TYR A 104 4.43 19.55 -0.32
CA TYR A 104 3.35 18.80 0.30
C TYR A 104 3.50 17.32 0.01
N VAL A 105 2.81 16.50 0.79
CA VAL A 105 2.87 15.04 0.67
C VAL A 105 1.54 14.49 0.21
N ILE A 106 1.59 13.53 -0.72
CA ILE A 106 0.45 12.77 -1.21
C ILE A 106 0.64 11.33 -0.75
N SER A 107 -0.40 10.76 -0.14
CA SER A 107 -0.41 9.34 0.23
C SER A 107 -1.17 8.53 -0.82
N MET A 108 -0.64 7.38 -1.22
CA MET A 108 -1.31 6.44 -2.14
C MET A 108 -1.10 5.05 -1.59
N PHE A 109 -2.12 4.48 -0.94
CA PHE A 109 -1.96 3.25 -0.16
C PHE A 109 -0.77 3.31 0.82
N TYR A 110 0.23 2.47 0.60
CA TYR A 110 1.48 2.35 1.35
C TYR A 110 2.64 3.12 0.69
N MET A 111 2.36 3.95 -0.30
CA MET A 111 3.36 4.83 -0.92
C MET A 111 3.12 6.28 -0.50
N THR A 112 4.23 6.96 -0.22
CA THR A 112 4.27 8.36 0.12
C THR A 112 5.01 9.10 -0.97
N PHE A 113 4.35 10.06 -1.61
CA PHE A 113 4.94 10.91 -2.63
C PHE A 113 5.16 12.31 -2.09
N PHE A 114 6.39 12.79 -2.19
CA PHE A 114 6.74 14.16 -1.82
C PHE A 114 6.68 15.02 -3.07
N HIS A 115 5.76 15.98 -3.08
CA HIS A 115 5.74 17.00 -4.12
C HIS A 115 6.63 18.15 -3.69
N ILE A 116 7.68 18.41 -4.46
CA ILE A 116 8.64 19.49 -4.24
C ILE A 116 8.73 20.31 -5.52
N SER A 117 8.41 21.59 -5.42
CA SER A 117 8.38 22.51 -6.58
C SER A 117 9.31 23.70 -6.46
N GLU A 118 10.12 23.76 -5.40
CA GLU A 118 11.18 24.75 -5.27
C GLU A 118 12.39 24.37 -6.12
N PRO A 119 12.91 25.29 -6.94
CA PRO A 119 14.01 25.00 -7.87
C PRO A 119 15.25 24.48 -7.13
N GLU A 120 15.62 25.12 -6.02
CA GLU A 120 16.78 24.73 -5.20
C GLU A 120 16.68 23.28 -4.70
N SER A 121 15.49 22.87 -4.27
CA SER A 121 15.28 21.50 -3.77
C SER A 121 15.25 20.47 -4.90
N VAL A 122 14.74 20.86 -6.07
CA VAL A 122 14.74 20.01 -7.28
C VAL A 122 16.18 19.81 -7.78
N GLU A 123 17.00 20.86 -7.79
CA GLU A 123 18.42 20.77 -8.19
C GLU A 123 19.21 19.82 -7.30
N VAL A 124 19.01 19.87 -5.98
CA VAL A 124 19.63 18.93 -5.04
C VAL A 124 19.19 17.49 -5.33
N GLY A 125 17.88 17.25 -5.53
CA GLY A 125 17.35 15.92 -5.81
C GLY A 125 17.87 15.34 -7.13
N VAL A 126 17.87 16.15 -8.19
CA VAL A 126 18.38 15.76 -9.52
C VAL A 126 19.90 15.54 -9.46
N GLY A 127 20.64 16.42 -8.80
CA GLY A 127 22.09 16.32 -8.63
C GLY A 127 22.52 15.07 -7.87
N GLN A 128 21.81 14.72 -6.78
CA GLN A 128 22.06 13.48 -6.05
C GLN A 128 21.77 12.23 -6.89
N THR A 129 20.68 12.24 -7.64
CA THR A 129 20.29 11.11 -8.51
C THR A 129 21.29 10.91 -9.65
N ALA A 130 21.74 12.00 -10.27
CA ALA A 130 22.78 11.97 -11.31
C ALA A 130 24.12 11.45 -10.76
N SER A 131 24.53 11.90 -9.57
CA SER A 131 25.73 11.41 -8.90
C SER A 131 25.66 9.91 -8.60
N TRP A 132 24.50 9.42 -8.16
CA TRP A 132 24.26 7.99 -7.93
C TRP A 132 24.37 7.17 -9.21
N LEU A 133 23.76 7.64 -10.30
CA LEU A 133 23.83 6.99 -11.62
C LEU A 133 25.27 6.95 -12.18
N ILE A 134 26.03 8.02 -12.02
CA ILE A 134 27.44 8.07 -12.44
C ILE A 134 28.26 7.07 -11.64
N ARG A 135 28.05 6.98 -10.33
CA ARG A 135 28.75 6.03 -9.44
C ARG A 135 28.43 4.57 -9.79
N LEU A 136 27.20 4.26 -10.19
CA LEU A 136 26.82 2.93 -10.67
C LEU A 136 27.49 2.56 -12.00
N ARG A 137 27.69 3.54 -12.89
CA ARG A 137 28.25 3.31 -14.24
C ARG A 137 29.78 3.24 -14.24
N SER A 138 30.46 3.77 -13.23
CA SER A 138 31.92 3.78 -13.15
C SER A 138 32.38 3.73 -11.69
N PRO A 139 32.61 2.52 -11.12
CA PRO A 139 32.90 2.34 -9.70
C PRO A 139 34.26 2.89 -9.21
N GLY A 140 34.99 3.66 -10.03
CA GLY A 140 36.25 4.32 -9.67
C GLY A 140 36.24 5.85 -9.71
N ILE A 141 35.12 6.48 -10.12
CA ILE A 141 35.05 7.95 -10.23
C ILE A 141 34.54 8.53 -8.91
N THR A 142 35.42 9.20 -8.18
CA THR A 142 35.07 10.05 -7.03
C THR A 142 34.40 11.32 -7.53
N VAL A 143 33.07 11.32 -7.57
CA VAL A 143 32.30 12.56 -7.75
C VAL A 143 32.53 13.44 -6.51
N PRO A 144 32.98 14.69 -6.67
CA PRO A 144 33.15 15.60 -5.53
C PRO A 144 31.80 15.77 -4.81
N PRO A 145 31.80 15.90 -3.47
CA PRO A 145 30.56 16.10 -2.73
C PRO A 145 29.85 17.36 -3.27
N PRO A 146 28.51 17.35 -3.38
CA PRO A 146 27.78 18.55 -3.75
C PRO A 146 28.16 19.65 -2.78
N HIS A 147 28.54 20.82 -3.31
CA HIS A 147 28.89 21.98 -2.50
C HIS A 147 27.78 22.22 -1.47
N PRO A 148 28.10 22.45 -0.19
CA PRO A 148 27.11 22.85 0.80
C PRO A 148 26.59 24.23 0.39
N LEU A 149 25.52 24.27 -0.39
CA LEU A 149 24.70 25.46 -0.48
C LEU A 149 24.20 25.69 0.95
N ALA A 150 24.61 26.81 1.54
CA ALA A 150 24.22 27.22 2.86
C ALA A 150 22.69 27.28 2.92
N TYR A 151 22.09 26.23 3.51
CA TYR A 151 20.66 26.16 3.75
C TYR A 151 20.34 27.10 4.93
N THR A 152 20.29 28.40 4.68
CA THR A 152 19.68 29.34 5.63
C THR A 152 18.17 29.17 5.51
N HIS A 153 17.60 28.33 6.39
CA HIS A 153 16.15 28.24 6.59
C HIS A 153 15.58 29.63 6.92
N PRO A 154 14.79 30.27 6.03
CA PRO A 154 14.08 31.48 6.40
C PRO A 154 12.80 31.03 7.12
N GLY A 155 12.85 30.91 8.44
CA GLY A 155 11.64 30.77 9.25
C GLY A 155 11.58 29.66 10.31
N LEU A 156 12.69 28.99 10.65
CA LEU A 156 12.71 28.26 11.93
C LEU A 156 13.02 29.24 13.06
N PRO A 157 12.15 29.41 14.08
CA PRO A 157 12.53 30.16 15.27
C PRO A 157 13.69 29.45 15.96
N ALA A 158 14.74 30.22 16.25
CA ALA A 158 15.86 29.77 17.07
C ALA A 158 15.32 29.45 18.47
N ALA A 159 15.30 28.16 18.81
CA ALA A 159 14.88 27.63 20.09
C ALA A 159 15.50 26.25 20.24
N VAL A 160 16.17 25.83 21.31
CA VAL A 160 16.66 26.42 22.57
C VAL A 160 17.88 25.55 22.90
N THR A 161 18.91 26.18 23.48
CA THR A 161 20.13 25.53 24.03
C THR A 161 19.84 24.35 24.96
#